data_AF-A0A365U1E5-F1
#
_entry.id   AF-A0A365U1E5-F1
#
_cell.length_a   1.000
_cell.length_b   1.000
_cell.length_c   1.000
_cell.angle_alpha   90.00
_cell.angle_beta   90.00
_cell.angle_gamma   90.00
#
_symmetry.space_group_name_H-M   'P 1'
#
loop_
_entity.id
_entity.type
_entity.pdbx_description
1 polymer ?
#
loop_
_entity_poly.entity_id
_entity_poly.type
_entity_poly.pdbx_seq_one_letter_code
_entity_poly.pdbx_strand_id
1 'polypeptide(L)'
;MAARGKKQSVDDGAIRALLKRYACPLPYHQVRARFMGNITTPDMNASPMQEIHRVWNDELPVFEDKGEAEAFFGTLLQGMWNGLSAHQKRSDPFKLARVKTAPASHEYLGRLARVRREELDGFIDGLFAGQEEMDFPESAHNAIGTLGEMRALFAATENLATDPPGPTDTSTMEDTVKHLRELTRIAEAEINTIIQSCRKARQQMLETYVVERPGTLH
;
A
#
# COMPACT_ATOMS: atom_id res chain seq x y z
N MET A 1 7.74 -27.15 -24.59
CA MET A 1 7.98 -26.79 -23.18
C MET A 1 8.53 -25.37 -23.14
N ALA A 2 7.66 -24.37 -23.10
CA ALA A 2 8.08 -22.96 -23.08
C ALA A 2 8.59 -22.61 -21.68
N ALA A 3 9.81 -22.06 -21.61
CA ALA A 3 10.41 -21.58 -20.38
C ALA A 3 9.49 -20.53 -19.75
N ARG A 4 8.97 -20.86 -18.56
CA ARG A 4 8.18 -19.98 -17.71
C ARG A 4 9.07 -18.78 -17.39
N GLY A 5 8.79 -17.63 -18.04
CA GLY A 5 9.54 -16.40 -17.83
C GLY A 5 9.66 -16.14 -16.34
N LYS A 6 10.90 -15.99 -15.85
CA LYS A 6 11.15 -15.49 -14.50
C LYS A 6 10.37 -14.19 -14.38
N LYS A 7 9.30 -14.19 -13.58
CA LYS A 7 8.68 -12.96 -13.06
C LYS A 7 9.87 -12.15 -12.58
N GLN A 8 10.09 -10.97 -13.15
CA GLN A 8 11.14 -10.06 -12.70
C GLN A 8 10.68 -9.59 -11.33
N SER A 9 10.94 -10.43 -10.32
CA SER A 9 10.67 -10.12 -8.93
C SER A 9 11.65 -9.01 -8.62
N VAL A 10 11.09 -7.83 -8.47
CA VAL A 10 11.78 -6.67 -7.95
C VAL A 10 12.55 -7.13 -6.71
N ASP A 11 13.84 -6.85 -6.68
CA ASP A 11 14.61 -7.12 -5.48
C ASP A 11 14.18 -6.10 -4.43
N ASP A 12 13.36 -6.53 -3.47
CA ASP A 12 12.98 -5.75 -2.29
C ASP A 12 14.22 -5.16 -1.60
N GLY A 13 15.38 -5.84 -1.70
CA GLY A 13 16.66 -5.34 -1.23
C GLY A 13 17.08 -4.03 -1.91
N ALA A 14 17.01 -3.96 -3.24
CA ALA A 14 17.35 -2.78 -4.02
C ALA A 14 16.46 -1.58 -3.68
N ILE A 15 15.14 -1.79 -3.54
CA ILE A 15 14.23 -0.70 -3.15
C ILE A 15 14.54 -0.25 -1.72
N ARG A 16 14.71 -1.17 -0.77
CA ARG A 16 15.06 -0.79 0.62
C ARG A 16 16.37 -0.01 0.69
N ALA A 17 17.37 -0.40 -0.10
CA ALA A 17 18.64 0.31 -0.21
C ALA A 17 18.45 1.73 -0.78
N LEU A 18 17.63 1.88 -1.81
CA LEU A 18 17.27 3.18 -2.39
C LEU A 18 16.55 4.08 -1.39
N LEU A 19 15.49 3.58 -0.74
CA LEU A 19 14.74 4.34 0.27
C LEU A 19 15.66 4.83 1.40
N LYS A 20 16.58 3.97 1.86
CA LYS A 20 17.58 4.33 2.86
C LYS A 20 18.57 5.38 2.34
N ARG A 21 19.10 5.21 1.12
CA ARG A 21 20.08 6.11 0.50
C ARG A 21 19.55 7.54 0.44
N TYR A 22 18.29 7.70 0.06
CA TYR A 22 17.64 9.00 -0.09
C TYR A 22 16.80 9.41 1.13
N ALA A 23 17.09 8.83 2.30
CA ALA A 23 16.47 9.19 3.58
C ALA A 23 14.94 9.30 3.51
N CYS A 24 14.28 8.34 2.85
CA CYS A 24 12.83 8.31 2.75
C CYS A 24 12.19 8.36 4.16
N PRO A 25 11.23 9.26 4.41
CA PRO A 25 10.63 9.42 5.73
C PRO A 25 9.76 8.22 6.14
N LEU A 26 9.35 7.40 5.16
CA LEU A 26 8.47 6.26 5.36
C LEU A 26 9.24 4.93 5.31
N PRO A 27 8.86 3.94 6.13
CA PRO A 27 9.42 2.60 6.01
C PRO A 27 8.95 1.91 4.73
N TYR A 28 9.75 0.98 4.21
CA TYR A 28 9.48 0.26 2.96
C TYR A 28 8.07 -0.33 2.86
N HIS A 29 7.54 -0.90 3.95
CA HIS A 29 6.21 -1.52 3.91
C HIS A 29 5.10 -0.50 3.68
N GLN A 30 5.22 0.69 4.26
CA GLN A 30 4.29 1.79 4.05
C GLN A 30 4.42 2.37 2.64
N VAL A 31 5.64 2.52 2.11
CA VAL A 31 5.85 2.95 0.71
C VAL A 31 5.21 1.96 -0.27
N ARG A 32 5.41 0.66 -0.05
CA ARG A 32 4.79 -0.40 -0.87
C ARG A 32 3.26 -0.30 -0.84
N ALA A 33 2.69 -0.04 0.33
CA ALA A 33 1.25 0.15 0.49
C ALA A 33 0.76 1.43 -0.20
N ARG A 34 1.48 2.57 -0.10
CA ARG A 34 1.20 3.81 -0.84
C ARG A 34 1.13 3.62 -2.33
N PHE A 35 2.13 2.97 -2.91
CA PHE A 35 2.11 2.67 -4.34
C PHE A 35 0.93 1.78 -4.70
N MET A 36 0.63 0.74 -3.90
CA MET A 36 -0.54 -0.11 -4.16
C MET A 36 -1.84 0.67 -4.07
N GLY A 37 -1.99 1.58 -3.10
CA GLY A 37 -3.12 2.50 -3.00
C GLY A 37 -3.27 3.37 -4.24
N ASN A 38 -2.18 4.01 -4.68
CA ASN A 38 -2.20 4.89 -5.85
C ASN A 38 -2.46 4.14 -7.16
N ILE A 39 -1.98 2.91 -7.31
CA ILE A 39 -2.37 2.01 -8.41
C ILE A 39 -3.87 1.67 -8.36
N THR A 40 -4.44 1.66 -7.16
CA THR A 40 -5.81 1.23 -6.90
C THR A 40 -6.83 2.36 -7.04
N THR A 41 -6.43 3.62 -6.91
CA THR A 41 -7.33 4.77 -6.92
C THR A 41 -8.29 4.78 -8.13
N PRO A 42 -9.58 5.08 -7.94
CA PRO A 42 -10.51 5.26 -9.06
C PRO A 42 -10.22 6.54 -9.87
N ASP A 43 -9.41 7.46 -9.35
CA ASP A 43 -8.99 8.66 -10.08
C ASP A 43 -8.15 8.31 -11.32
N MET A 44 -8.70 8.61 -12.50
CA MET A 44 -8.06 8.37 -13.80
C MET A 44 -6.87 9.30 -14.06
N ASN A 45 -6.72 10.38 -13.29
CA ASN A 45 -5.64 11.35 -13.40
C ASN A 45 -4.50 11.11 -12.39
N ALA A 46 -4.63 10.10 -11.53
CA ALA A 46 -3.62 9.80 -10.53
C ALA A 46 -2.28 9.46 -11.19
N SER A 47 -1.23 10.16 -10.76
CA SER A 47 0.11 10.04 -11.33
C SER A 47 1.06 9.30 -10.39
N PRO A 48 1.75 8.24 -10.86
CA PRO A 48 2.83 7.60 -10.11
C PRO A 48 3.92 8.58 -9.67
N MET A 49 4.20 9.59 -10.50
CA MET A 49 5.22 10.59 -10.21
C MET A 49 4.80 11.47 -9.04
N GLN A 50 3.54 11.89 -8.99
CA GLN A 50 3.03 12.67 -7.86
C GLN A 50 3.05 11.86 -6.56
N GLU A 51 2.77 10.55 -6.62
CA GLU A 51 2.89 9.70 -5.43
C GLU A 51 4.34 9.60 -4.95
N ILE A 52 5.31 9.51 -5.87
CA ILE A 52 6.73 9.53 -5.52
C ILE A 52 7.10 10.84 -4.81
N HIS A 53 6.61 11.99 -5.29
CA HIS A 53 6.81 13.27 -4.60
C HIS A 53 6.23 13.23 -3.18
N ARG A 54 4.97 12.80 -3.03
CA ARG A 54 4.29 12.73 -1.73
C ARG A 54 4.97 11.81 -0.71
N VAL A 55 5.55 10.69 -1.17
CA VAL A 55 6.34 9.79 -0.31
C VAL A 55 7.55 10.50 0.31
N TRP A 56 8.03 11.58 -0.30
CA TRP A 56 9.08 12.47 0.20
C TRP A 56 8.53 13.83 0.67
N ASN A 57 7.28 13.89 1.16
CA ASN A 57 6.65 15.13 1.63
C ASN A 57 6.68 16.27 0.58
N ASP A 58 6.49 15.90 -0.69
CA ASP A 58 6.52 16.78 -1.86
C ASP A 58 7.90 17.40 -2.18
N GLU A 59 8.95 17.05 -1.43
CA GLU A 59 10.33 17.49 -1.63
C GLU A 59 11.21 16.31 -2.08
N LEU A 60 11.37 16.15 -3.40
CA LEU A 60 12.23 15.08 -3.93
C LEU A 60 13.67 15.17 -3.43
N PRO A 61 14.36 14.02 -3.32
CA PRO A 61 15.79 14.00 -3.02
C PRO A 61 16.59 14.83 -4.03
N VAL A 62 17.71 15.40 -3.54
CA VAL A 62 18.69 16.04 -4.42
C VAL A 62 19.49 14.95 -5.14
N PHE A 63 19.60 15.09 -6.45
CA PHE A 63 20.39 14.21 -7.32
C PHE A 63 21.64 14.96 -7.80
N GLU A 64 22.77 14.26 -7.86
CA GLU A 64 24.05 14.75 -8.36
C GLU A 64 23.97 15.06 -9.86
N ASP A 65 23.32 14.17 -10.63
CA ASP A 65 23.14 14.34 -12.05
C ASP A 65 21.82 13.71 -12.57
N LYS A 66 21.58 13.92 -13.87
CA LYS A 66 20.40 13.38 -14.55
C LYS A 66 20.34 11.86 -14.54
N GLY A 67 21.49 11.18 -14.68
CA GLY A 67 21.57 9.72 -14.70
C GLY A 67 21.18 9.12 -13.35
N GLU A 68 21.57 9.75 -12.25
CA GLU A 68 21.15 9.36 -10.91
C GLU A 68 19.64 9.52 -10.72
N ALA A 69 19.06 10.63 -11.16
CA ALA A 69 17.62 10.86 -11.13
C ALA A 69 16.87 9.79 -11.96
N GLU A 70 17.34 9.51 -13.18
CA GLU A 70 16.75 8.46 -14.04
C GLU A 70 16.82 7.07 -13.39
N ALA A 71 17.93 6.73 -12.73
CA ALA A 71 18.07 5.47 -12.00
C ALA A 71 17.13 5.39 -10.78
N PHE A 72 16.95 6.50 -10.07
CA PHE A 72 16.01 6.62 -8.95
C PHE A 72 14.57 6.34 -9.41
N PHE A 73 14.08 7.09 -10.41
CA PHE A 73 12.72 6.90 -10.92
C PHE A 73 12.55 5.54 -11.61
N GLY A 74 13.55 5.09 -12.36
CA GLY A 74 13.55 3.77 -13.00
C GLY A 74 13.35 2.66 -11.97
N THR A 75 14.05 2.72 -10.84
CA THR A 75 13.92 1.71 -9.77
C THR A 75 12.53 1.70 -9.14
N LEU A 76 11.93 2.87 -8.89
CA LEU A 76 10.60 2.97 -8.28
C LEU A 76 9.48 2.60 -9.26
N LEU A 77 9.53 3.09 -10.51
CA LEU A 77 8.49 2.84 -11.50
C LEU A 77 8.60 1.43 -12.10
N GLN A 78 9.78 1.04 -12.57
CA GLN A 78 9.95 -0.27 -13.19
C GLN A 78 10.02 -1.39 -12.15
N GLY A 79 10.62 -1.11 -11.00
CA GLY A 79 10.63 -2.02 -9.87
C GLY A 79 9.27 -2.03 -9.19
N MET A 80 9.04 -1.10 -8.26
CA MET A 80 7.90 -1.16 -7.35
C MET A 80 6.55 -1.06 -8.06
N TRP A 81 6.32 -0.01 -8.87
CA TRP A 81 5.01 0.25 -9.46
C TRP A 81 4.54 -0.87 -10.40
N ASN A 82 5.38 -1.28 -11.36
CA ASN A 82 5.05 -2.36 -12.29
C ASN A 82 4.89 -3.71 -11.58
N GLY A 83 5.74 -3.99 -10.59
CA GLY A 83 5.62 -5.21 -9.77
C GLY A 83 4.29 -5.27 -9.03
N LEU A 84 3.90 -4.18 -8.38
CA LEU A 84 2.65 -4.10 -7.62
C LEU A 84 1.40 -4.08 -8.50
N SER A 85 1.50 -3.54 -9.72
CA SER A 85 0.38 -3.51 -10.67
C SER A 85 -0.15 -4.91 -11.01
N ALA A 86 0.66 -5.95 -10.86
CA ALA A 86 0.22 -7.34 -11.01
C ALA A 86 -0.89 -7.73 -10.01
N HIS A 87 -0.91 -7.12 -8.81
CA HIS A 87 -1.87 -7.42 -7.75
C HIS A 87 -3.29 -6.90 -8.00
N GLN A 88 -3.48 -6.13 -9.07
CA GLN A 88 -4.81 -5.80 -9.56
C GLN A 88 -5.58 -7.04 -10.08
N LYS A 89 -4.90 -8.18 -10.31
CA LYS A 89 -5.52 -9.44 -10.75
C LYS A 89 -6.04 -10.24 -9.57
N ARG A 90 -7.27 -10.74 -9.65
CA ARG A 90 -7.89 -11.62 -8.64
C ARG A 90 -7.03 -12.86 -8.30
N SER A 91 -6.28 -13.37 -9.25
CA SER A 91 -5.42 -14.55 -9.09
C SER A 91 -4.11 -14.28 -8.34
N ASP A 92 -3.78 -13.01 -8.07
CA ASP A 92 -2.52 -12.60 -7.44
C ASP A 92 -2.77 -11.49 -6.41
N PRO A 93 -3.60 -11.74 -5.36
CA PRO A 93 -4.04 -10.69 -4.44
C PRO A 93 -2.88 -10.01 -3.73
N PHE A 94 -3.02 -8.72 -3.44
CA PHE A 94 -2.03 -7.98 -2.65
C PHE A 94 -1.97 -8.54 -1.22
N LYS A 95 -0.75 -8.61 -0.67
CA LYS A 95 -0.49 -9.11 0.68
C LYS A 95 0.28 -8.08 1.50
N LEU A 96 -0.10 -7.97 2.77
CA LEU A 96 0.60 -7.13 3.74
C LEU A 96 1.95 -7.76 4.10
N ALA A 97 2.90 -6.96 4.56
CA ALA A 97 4.27 -7.41 4.74
C ALA A 97 4.34 -8.56 5.76
N ARG A 98 5.25 -9.51 5.58
CA ARG A 98 5.47 -10.51 6.62
C ARG A 98 6.24 -9.89 7.78
N VAL A 99 5.61 -9.78 8.95
CA VAL A 99 6.32 -9.43 10.19
C VAL A 99 7.01 -10.69 10.72
N LYS A 100 8.31 -10.60 11.05
CA LYS A 100 9.06 -11.71 11.63
C LYS A 100 8.44 -12.11 12.97
N THR A 101 8.00 -13.37 13.05
CA THR A 101 7.46 -13.97 14.27
C THR A 101 8.49 -13.91 15.40
N ALA A 102 8.02 -13.58 16.59
CA ALA A 102 8.76 -13.63 17.85
C ALA A 102 7.83 -14.19 18.94
N PRO A 103 8.37 -14.57 20.12
CA PRO A 103 7.55 -14.87 21.29
C PRO A 103 6.58 -13.73 21.62
N ALA A 104 5.45 -14.08 22.25
CA ALA A 104 4.48 -13.07 22.65
C ALA A 104 5.10 -12.12 23.69
N SER A 105 5.07 -10.83 23.39
CA SER A 105 5.57 -9.76 24.24
C SER A 105 4.90 -8.45 23.84
N HIS A 106 4.91 -7.46 24.73
CA HIS A 106 4.49 -6.09 24.39
C HIS A 106 5.30 -5.55 23.21
N GLU A 107 6.62 -5.76 23.17
CA GLU A 107 7.45 -5.35 22.03
C GLU A 107 6.98 -5.94 20.70
N TYR A 108 6.68 -7.25 20.67
CA TYR A 108 6.23 -7.91 19.46
C TYR A 108 4.82 -7.47 19.04
N LEU A 109 3.91 -7.31 20.00
CA LEU A 109 2.56 -6.77 19.76
C LEU A 109 2.62 -5.36 19.19
N GLY A 110 3.38 -4.47 19.83
CA GLY A 110 3.57 -3.09 19.39
C GLY A 110 4.18 -3.03 17.98
N ARG A 111 5.20 -3.84 17.71
CA ARG A 111 5.80 -3.91 16.36
C ARG A 111 4.81 -4.41 15.31
N LEU A 112 4.05 -5.47 15.59
CA LEU A 112 3.06 -6.01 14.66
C LEU A 112 1.97 -4.96 14.37
N ALA A 113 1.43 -4.36 15.43
CA ALA A 113 0.37 -3.37 15.34
C ALA A 113 0.83 -2.11 14.57
N ARG A 114 2.02 -1.58 14.89
CA ARG A 114 2.61 -0.45 14.17
C ARG A 114 2.75 -0.71 12.68
N VAL A 115 3.36 -1.84 12.30
CA VAL A 115 3.56 -2.17 10.87
C VAL A 115 2.22 -2.29 10.14
N ARG A 116 1.20 -2.88 10.76
CA ARG A 116 -0.14 -2.96 10.16
C ARG A 116 -0.77 -1.59 10.02
N ARG A 117 -0.74 -0.75 11.06
CA ARG A 117 -1.24 0.62 11.00
C ARG A 117 -0.56 1.42 9.88
N GLU A 118 0.77 1.39 9.81
CA GLU A 118 1.55 2.08 8.78
C GLU A 118 1.23 1.58 7.36
N GLU A 119 0.97 0.28 7.16
CA GLU A 119 0.53 -0.22 5.85
C GLU A 119 -0.90 0.22 5.50
N LEU A 120 -1.81 0.27 6.46
CA LEU A 120 -3.17 0.78 6.22
C LEU A 120 -3.15 2.29 5.93
N ASP A 121 -2.39 3.06 6.72
CA ASP A 121 -2.12 4.48 6.47
C ASP A 121 -1.61 4.67 5.04
N GLY A 122 -0.54 3.94 4.68
CA GLY A 122 0.05 4.06 3.35
C GLY A 122 -0.94 3.71 2.24
N PHE A 123 -1.67 2.59 2.37
CA PHE A 123 -2.65 2.20 1.36
C PHE A 123 -3.74 3.25 1.16
N ILE A 124 -4.31 3.79 2.24
CA ILE A 124 -5.37 4.80 2.18
C ILE A 124 -4.84 6.12 1.60
N ASP A 125 -3.69 6.60 2.07
CA ASP A 125 -3.07 7.83 1.55
C ASP A 125 -2.84 7.75 0.03
N GLY A 126 -2.29 6.62 -0.42
CA GLY A 126 -2.06 6.38 -1.84
C GLY A 126 -3.37 6.29 -2.63
N LEU A 127 -4.40 5.65 -2.05
CA LEU A 127 -5.73 5.47 -2.66
C LEU A 127 -6.42 6.81 -2.93
N PHE A 128 -6.32 7.75 -2.00
CA PHE A 128 -6.86 9.10 -2.17
C PHE A 128 -6.00 9.98 -3.06
N ALA A 129 -4.73 9.61 -3.31
CA ALA A 129 -3.84 10.26 -4.26
C ALA A 129 -3.68 11.79 -4.02
N GLY A 130 -3.78 12.23 -2.75
CA GLY A 130 -3.70 13.63 -2.34
C GLY A 130 -5.03 14.40 -2.37
N GLN A 131 -6.14 13.76 -2.70
CA GLN A 131 -7.48 14.34 -2.58
C GLN A 131 -7.98 14.21 -1.14
N GLU A 132 -8.72 15.21 -0.65
CA GLU A 132 -9.39 15.15 0.66
C GLU A 132 -10.63 14.25 0.62
N GLU A 133 -11.36 14.30 -0.49
CA GLU A 133 -12.58 13.54 -0.73
C GLU A 133 -12.51 12.85 -2.08
N MET A 134 -13.10 11.65 -2.17
CA MET A 134 -13.13 10.87 -3.39
C MET A 134 -14.35 9.96 -3.42
N ASP A 135 -14.99 9.89 -4.57
CA ASP A 135 -16.10 8.96 -4.80
C ASP A 135 -15.57 7.55 -5.02
N PHE A 136 -16.11 6.60 -4.24
CA PHE A 136 -15.78 5.19 -4.35
C PHE A 136 -17.04 4.38 -4.69
N PRO A 137 -16.89 3.28 -5.46
CA PRO A 137 -17.96 2.29 -5.55
C PRO A 137 -18.35 1.78 -4.14
N GLU A 138 -19.62 1.47 -3.92
CA GLU A 138 -20.17 1.09 -2.61
C GLU A 138 -19.33 0.02 -1.88
N SER A 139 -18.91 -1.03 -2.58
CA SER A 139 -18.11 -2.08 -1.96
C SER A 139 -16.72 -1.61 -1.53
N ALA A 140 -16.12 -0.67 -2.25
CA ALA A 140 -14.86 -0.05 -1.86
C ALA A 140 -15.08 0.91 -0.68
N HIS A 141 -16.14 1.72 -0.71
CA HIS A 141 -16.51 2.62 0.37
C HIS A 141 -16.67 1.87 1.71
N ASN A 142 -17.46 0.78 1.71
CA ASN A 142 -17.66 -0.04 2.91
C ASN A 142 -16.35 -0.65 3.41
N ALA A 143 -15.53 -1.19 2.49
CA ALA A 143 -14.23 -1.77 2.82
C ALA A 143 -13.26 -0.72 3.41
N ILE A 144 -13.26 0.52 2.89
CA ILE A 144 -12.47 1.64 3.44
C ILE A 144 -12.89 1.93 4.89
N GLY A 145 -14.21 1.94 5.17
CA GLY A 145 -14.73 2.08 6.53
C GLY A 145 -14.17 1.02 7.48
N THR A 146 -14.24 -0.26 7.09
CA THR A 146 -13.68 -1.38 7.86
C THR A 146 -12.17 -1.24 8.06
N LEU A 147 -11.42 -0.81 7.03
CA LEU A 147 -9.99 -0.53 7.16
C LEU A 147 -9.72 0.58 8.19
N GLY A 148 -10.56 1.61 8.26
CA GLY A 148 -10.48 2.68 9.24
C GLY A 148 -10.63 2.18 10.68
N GLU A 149 -11.60 1.30 10.94
CA GLU A 149 -11.78 0.66 12.25
C GLU A 149 -10.57 -0.21 12.62
N MET A 150 -10.09 -1.03 11.69
CA MET A 150 -8.92 -1.88 11.92
C MET A 150 -7.66 -1.06 12.20
N ARG A 151 -7.47 0.06 11.48
CA ARG A 151 -6.39 1.01 11.73
C ARG A 151 -6.47 1.56 13.16
N ALA A 152 -7.65 1.94 13.63
CA ALA A 152 -7.84 2.41 15.01
C ALA A 152 -7.49 1.34 16.04
N LEU A 153 -7.88 0.08 15.80
CA LEU A 153 -7.52 -1.06 16.66
C LEU A 153 -6.01 -1.32 16.71
N PHE A 154 -5.33 -1.26 15.57
CA PHE A 154 -3.87 -1.37 15.52
C PHE A 154 -3.19 -0.20 16.26
N ALA A 155 -3.67 1.03 16.10
CA ALA A 155 -3.15 2.19 16.83
C ALA A 155 -3.31 2.03 18.35
N ALA A 156 -4.50 1.61 18.80
CA ALA A 156 -4.77 1.36 20.22
C ALA A 156 -3.86 0.26 20.78
N THR A 157 -3.63 -0.81 20.02
CA THR A 157 -2.74 -1.91 20.43
C THR A 157 -1.27 -1.48 20.49
N GLU A 158 -0.81 -0.66 19.53
CA GLU A 158 0.52 -0.07 19.55
C GLU A 158 0.73 0.81 20.80
N ASN A 159 -0.24 1.65 21.12
CA ASN A 159 -0.19 2.50 22.32
C ASN A 159 -0.14 1.67 23.60
N LEU A 160 -1.02 0.67 23.72
CA LEU A 160 -1.07 -0.24 24.88
C LEU A 160 0.23 -1.05 25.04
N ALA A 161 0.88 -1.42 23.93
CA ALA A 161 2.15 -2.11 23.96
C ALA A 161 3.32 -1.21 24.37
N THR A 162 3.22 0.10 24.14
CA THR A 162 4.26 1.07 24.49
C THR A 162 4.17 1.52 25.94
N ASP A 163 2.96 1.61 26.48
CA ASP A 163 2.68 1.91 27.88
C ASP A 163 1.73 0.87 28.50
N PRO A 164 2.25 -0.32 28.89
CA PRO A 164 1.44 -1.38 29.43
C PRO A 164 0.83 -1.01 30.78
N PRO A 165 -0.47 -1.28 31.03
CA PRO A 165 -1.14 -0.94 32.28
C PRO A 165 -0.67 -1.80 33.48
N GLY A 166 0.21 -2.78 33.24
CA GLY A 166 0.78 -3.66 34.24
C GLY A 166 1.23 -5.00 33.65
N PRO A 167 1.67 -5.94 34.49
CA PRO A 167 2.01 -7.29 34.06
C PRO A 167 0.81 -7.96 33.38
N THR A 168 1.00 -8.50 32.19
CA THR A 168 -0.01 -9.27 31.47
C THR A 168 0.45 -10.73 31.39
N ASP A 169 -0.46 -11.68 31.55
CA ASP A 169 -0.11 -13.09 31.41
C ASP A 169 0.26 -13.43 29.96
N THR A 170 1.23 -14.32 29.79
CA THR A 170 1.74 -14.72 28.47
C THR A 170 0.63 -15.29 27.58
N SER A 171 -0.33 -16.05 28.13
CA SER A 171 -1.43 -16.61 27.35
C SER A 171 -2.34 -15.53 26.75
N THR A 172 -2.57 -14.44 27.50
CA THR A 172 -3.36 -13.30 27.03
C THR A 172 -2.64 -12.56 25.89
N MET A 173 -1.30 -12.43 25.98
CA MET A 173 -0.52 -11.85 24.88
C MET A 173 -0.54 -12.75 23.64
N GLU A 174 -0.46 -14.07 23.81
CA GLU A 174 -0.54 -15.03 22.70
C GLU A 174 -1.89 -14.96 21.98
N ASP A 175 -2.98 -14.85 22.72
CA ASP A 175 -4.32 -14.70 22.14
C ASP A 175 -4.48 -13.36 21.42
N THR A 176 -3.94 -12.28 21.99
CA THR A 176 -3.89 -10.97 21.33
C THR A 176 -3.11 -11.05 20.00
N VAL A 177 -1.97 -11.75 19.99
CA VAL A 177 -1.20 -11.98 18.74
C VAL A 177 -2.04 -12.75 17.71
N LYS A 178 -2.83 -13.74 18.11
CA LYS A 178 -3.72 -14.48 17.19
C LYS A 178 -4.78 -13.55 16.60
N HIS A 179 -5.44 -12.75 17.43
CA HIS A 179 -6.44 -11.78 16.96
C HIS A 179 -5.84 -10.75 15.99
N LEU A 180 -4.66 -10.20 16.27
CA LEU A 180 -4.00 -9.28 15.32
C LEU A 180 -3.68 -9.93 13.97
N ARG A 181 -3.33 -11.23 13.96
CA ARG A 181 -3.11 -11.98 12.72
C ARG A 181 -4.41 -12.24 11.96
N GLU A 182 -5.52 -12.42 12.66
CA GLU A 182 -6.85 -12.53 12.04
C GLU A 182 -7.28 -11.20 11.44
N LEU A 183 -7.15 -10.11 12.17
CA LEU A 183 -7.39 -8.75 11.66
C LEU A 183 -6.50 -8.44 10.45
N THR A 184 -5.25 -8.91 10.43
CA THR A 184 -4.38 -8.79 9.26
C THR A 184 -4.98 -9.47 8.02
N ARG A 185 -5.57 -10.67 8.17
CA ARG A 185 -6.20 -11.38 7.04
C ARG A 185 -7.46 -10.68 6.56
N ILE A 186 -8.24 -10.12 7.49
CA ILE A 186 -9.43 -9.32 7.17
C ILE A 186 -9.01 -8.06 6.42
N ALA A 187 -8.01 -7.32 6.91
CA ALA A 187 -7.45 -6.16 6.23
C ALA A 187 -6.97 -6.48 4.81
N GLU A 188 -6.29 -7.60 4.59
CA GLU A 188 -5.93 -8.04 3.25
C GLU A 188 -7.16 -8.30 2.37
N ALA A 189 -8.21 -8.92 2.90
CA ALA A 189 -9.44 -9.15 2.15
C ALA A 189 -10.10 -7.82 1.74
N GLU A 190 -10.22 -6.87 2.67
CA GLU A 190 -10.80 -5.55 2.39
C GLU A 190 -9.97 -4.74 1.40
N ILE A 191 -8.65 -4.71 1.54
CA ILE A 191 -7.74 -4.09 0.55
C ILE A 191 -8.01 -4.69 -0.85
N ASN A 192 -8.13 -6.01 -0.96
CA ASN A 192 -8.39 -6.64 -2.25
C ASN A 192 -9.81 -6.38 -2.76
N THR A 193 -10.81 -6.22 -1.89
CA THR A 193 -12.15 -5.73 -2.28
C THR A 193 -12.07 -4.35 -2.92
N ILE A 194 -11.34 -3.42 -2.30
CA ILE A 194 -11.11 -2.06 -2.83
C ILE A 194 -10.39 -2.14 -4.18
N ILE A 195 -9.30 -2.91 -4.27
CA ILE A 195 -8.54 -3.13 -5.52
C ILE A 195 -9.45 -3.57 -6.67
N GLN A 196 -10.27 -4.59 -6.44
CA GLN A 196 -11.13 -5.13 -7.49
C GLN A 196 -12.26 -4.18 -7.87
N SER A 197 -12.83 -3.49 -6.89
CA SER A 197 -13.96 -2.60 -7.11
C SER A 197 -13.55 -1.34 -7.87
N CYS A 198 -12.48 -0.67 -7.44
CA CYS A 198 -11.97 0.52 -8.13
C CYS A 198 -11.44 0.17 -9.53
N ARG A 199 -10.79 -0.99 -9.70
CA ARG A 199 -10.39 -1.47 -11.03
C ARG A 199 -11.60 -1.62 -11.96
N LYS A 200 -12.69 -2.22 -11.48
CA LYS A 200 -13.92 -2.39 -12.27
C LYS A 200 -14.54 -1.03 -12.62
N ALA A 201 -14.57 -0.09 -11.68
CA ALA A 201 -15.06 1.26 -11.92
C ALA A 201 -14.25 1.99 -13.01
N ARG A 202 -12.91 1.97 -12.92
CA ARG A 202 -12.04 2.53 -13.97
C ARG A 202 -12.30 1.91 -15.34
N GLN A 203 -12.48 0.59 -15.39
CA GLN A 203 -12.79 -0.09 -16.64
C GLN A 203 -14.13 0.38 -17.24
N GLN A 204 -15.17 0.53 -16.42
CA GLN A 204 -16.47 1.02 -16.86
C GLN A 204 -16.41 2.48 -17.34
N MET A 205 -15.61 3.32 -16.68
CA MET A 205 -15.38 4.71 -17.11
C MET A 205 -14.69 4.77 -18.49
N LEU A 206 -13.70 3.90 -18.73
CA LEU A 206 -13.03 3.82 -20.04
C LEU A 206 -13.96 3.31 -21.14
N GLU A 207 -14.85 2.36 -20.84
CA GLU A 207 -15.84 1.84 -21.79
C GLU A 207 -16.93 2.87 -22.14
N THR A 208 -17.22 3.80 -21.23
CA THR A 208 -18.23 4.86 -21.41
C THR A 208 -17.65 6.17 -21.98
N TYR A 209 -16.33 6.32 -21.97
CA TYR A 209 -15.62 7.40 -22.65
C TYR A 209 -15.73 7.24 -24.18
N VAL A 210 -16.82 7.74 -24.76
CA VAL A 210 -17.01 7.82 -26.20
C VAL A 210 -15.94 8.77 -26.77
N VAL A 211 -15.07 8.25 -27.63
CA VAL A 211 -14.21 9.06 -28.49
C VAL A 211 -15.13 9.87 -29.40
N GLU A 212 -15.30 11.17 -29.12
CA GLU A 212 -15.81 12.10 -30.12
C GLU A 212 -14.86 12.01 -31.32
N ARG A 213 -15.33 11.39 -32.41
CA ARG A 213 -14.61 11.43 -33.69
C ARG A 213 -14.45 12.92 -34.04
N PRO A 214 -13.24 13.39 -34.40
CA PRO A 214 -13.09 14.76 -34.86
C PRO A 214 -14.09 14.97 -36.01
N GLY A 215 -14.96 15.96 -35.87
CA GLY A 215 -15.91 16.31 -36.92
C GLY A 215 -15.12 16.50 -38.22
N THR A 216 -15.48 15.74 -39.26
CA THR A 216 -14.95 15.94 -40.60
C THR A 216 -15.18 17.40 -40.97
N LEU A 217 -14.08 18.16 -41.10
CA LEU A 217 -14.10 19.49 -41.67
C LEU A 217 -14.63 19.37 -43.10
N HIS A 218 -15.79 19.98 -43.35
CA HIS A 218 -16.37 20.15 -44.69
C HIS A 218 -15.68 21.29 -45.44
#